data_AF-A0A846MZ87-F1
#
_entry.id   AF-A0A846MZ87-F1
#
_cell.length_a   1.000
_cell.length_b   1.000
_cell.length_c   1.000
_cell.angle_alpha   90.00
_cell.angle_beta   90.00
_cell.angle_gamma   90.00
#
_symmetry.space_group_name_H-M   'P 1'
#
loop_
_entity.id
_entity.type
_entity.pdbx_description
1 polymer ?
#
loop_
_entity_poly.entity_id
_entity_poly.type
_entity_poly.pdbx_seq_one_letter_code
_entity_poly.pdbx_strand_id
1 'polypeptide(L)'
;MISPRRTFLVARQEFVKYVTRRGFLISLVMMPLLMGLSFAIPRFAASHPRTNVMTVVDLAGGYAPSIAIAVERDHARDTLRDFADYARKYADMPALAKADPALARLLAAPERIASIKAFMDRGGWQPAFEKLHLKPDAPAFDPPKPSIVLVPAPADLSSDFAAGHSEAARAYLEGALSVTALGRPSRLTSIILIPKGFAPGGETSAQYWNLDSQQSLSFIRGALTDAFRLKSNQALVAPGLQDRVTLDVDAPVKPVDASKHKATDWKDQVAKLVPAGLALLLFLVAFSDAALLLQGVVEEKSTRMIEVLLSCAGPHEIMTGKLLGVVALALTTILGWAVIGFAMTAPFSDEAVPVILAGLSGIGLMAPLVLLYFLCGLMIYAALFLGIGATSSSLPDAQALSGPATMVIILPMMLLGPIVQDPNGVLAQVISWIPIYTPFFMLLRLPFHPSAFELWATTLLTLFTTFFLIRQMGRVFARNVLTSERPPSLSALIRQVTGRK
;
A
#
# COMPACT_ATOMS: atom_id res chain seq x y z
N MET A 1 26.08 -29.61 30.59
CA MET A 1 24.86 -29.86 29.79
C MET A 1 23.91 -28.70 30.00
N ILE A 2 23.28 -28.19 28.94
CA ILE A 2 22.27 -27.12 29.03
C ILE A 2 21.02 -27.69 29.68
N SER A 3 20.60 -27.16 30.83
CA SER A 3 19.36 -27.54 31.49
C SER A 3 18.17 -26.88 30.77
N PRO A 4 17.22 -27.65 30.21
CA PRO A 4 16.05 -27.09 29.54
C PRO A 4 15.17 -26.29 30.51
N ARG A 5 15.09 -26.71 31.77
CA ARG A 5 14.30 -26.02 32.80
C ARG A 5 14.84 -24.62 33.11
N ARG A 6 16.16 -24.48 33.26
CA ARG A 6 16.78 -23.16 33.53
C ARG A 6 16.65 -22.24 32.34
N THR A 7 16.91 -22.76 31.14
CA THR A 7 16.77 -22.02 29.88
C THR A 7 15.33 -21.48 29.72
N PHE A 8 14.32 -22.32 30.00
CA PHE A 8 12.92 -21.91 29.94
C PHE A 8 12.56 -20.83 30.97
N LEU A 9 13.07 -20.93 32.21
CA LEU A 9 12.82 -19.91 33.23
C LEU A 9 13.39 -18.55 32.81
N VAL A 10 14.60 -18.52 32.25
CA VAL A 10 15.20 -17.30 31.69
C VAL A 10 14.34 -16.78 30.54
N ALA A 11 13.90 -17.64 29.61
CA ALA A 11 13.06 -17.23 28.48
C ALA A 11 11.73 -16.61 28.94
N ARG A 12 11.07 -17.24 29.91
CA ARG A 12 9.83 -16.73 30.50
C ARG A 12 10.05 -15.38 31.17
N GLN A 13 11.12 -15.23 31.94
CA GLN A 13 11.45 -13.97 32.60
C GLN A 13 11.69 -12.86 31.58
N GLU A 14 12.49 -13.12 30.54
CA GLU A 14 12.80 -12.16 29.48
C GLU A 14 11.52 -11.74 28.74
N PHE A 15 10.66 -12.69 28.39
CA PHE A 15 9.36 -12.42 27.76
C PHE A 15 8.47 -11.53 28.64
N VAL A 16 8.26 -11.92 29.90
CA VAL A 16 7.42 -11.18 30.86
C VAL A 16 7.96 -9.77 31.10
N LYS A 17 9.29 -9.62 31.18
CA LYS A 17 9.99 -8.33 31.36
C LYS A 17 9.61 -7.32 30.28
N TYR A 18 9.45 -7.73 29.02
CA TYR A 18 9.10 -6.80 27.94
C TYR A 18 7.60 -6.68 27.70
N VAL A 19 6.86 -7.79 27.65
CA VAL A 19 5.43 -7.79 27.27
C VAL A 19 4.56 -6.99 28.26
N THR A 20 4.98 -6.90 29.53
CA THR A 20 4.25 -6.17 30.58
C THR A 20 4.61 -4.68 30.66
N ARG A 21 5.65 -4.21 29.95
CA ARG A 21 6.04 -2.80 29.97
C ARG A 21 5.01 -1.97 29.21
N ARG A 22 4.65 -0.80 29.76
CA ARG A 22 3.75 0.17 29.11
C ARG A 22 4.22 0.57 27.71
N GLY A 23 5.54 0.72 27.53
CA GLY A 23 6.13 1.03 26.23
C GLY A 23 5.83 -0.03 25.16
N PHE A 24 5.85 -1.32 25.53
CA PHE A 24 5.49 -2.41 24.63
C PHE A 24 4.00 -2.31 24.24
N LEU A 25 3.11 -2.18 25.21
CA LEU A 25 1.66 -2.06 24.95
C LEU A 25 1.32 -0.87 24.04
N ILE A 26 1.98 0.27 24.24
CA ILE A 26 1.83 1.45 23.37
C ILE A 26 2.34 1.13 21.97
N SER A 27 3.55 0.56 21.83
CA SER A 27 4.13 0.21 20.52
C SER A 27 3.29 -0.82 19.75
N LEU A 28 2.66 -1.75 20.47
CA LEU A 28 1.80 -2.78 19.92
C LEU A 28 0.57 -2.20 19.20
N VAL A 29 0.01 -1.10 19.73
CA VAL A 29 -1.16 -0.42 19.14
C VAL A 29 -0.75 0.66 18.13
N MET A 30 0.36 1.37 18.40
CA MET A 30 0.81 2.49 17.59
C MET A 30 1.09 2.08 16.14
N MET A 31 1.77 0.95 15.92
CA MET A 31 2.16 0.52 14.56
C MET A 31 0.95 0.17 13.68
N PRO A 32 -0.01 -0.67 14.12
CA PRO A 32 -1.25 -0.88 13.37
C PRO A 32 -2.03 0.41 13.12
N LEU A 33 -2.07 1.34 14.09
CA LEU A 33 -2.73 2.63 13.93
C LEU A 33 -2.07 3.48 12.83
N LEU A 34 -0.74 3.60 12.85
CA LEU A 34 0.02 4.32 11.82
C LEU A 34 -0.14 3.69 10.44
N MET A 35 -0.13 2.35 10.39
CA MET A 35 -0.34 1.59 9.17
C MET A 35 -1.77 1.81 8.64
N GLY A 36 -2.79 1.73 9.50
CA GLY A 36 -4.17 2.04 9.18
C GLY A 36 -4.35 3.48 8.68
N LEU A 37 -3.69 4.45 9.31
CA LEU A 37 -3.70 5.85 8.87
C LEU A 37 -3.05 6.01 7.48
N SER A 38 -1.96 5.29 7.22
CA SER A 38 -1.28 5.30 5.92
C SER A 38 -2.16 4.75 4.79
N PHE A 39 -3.08 3.82 5.08
CA PHE A 39 -4.11 3.38 4.13
C PHE A 39 -5.31 4.33 4.06
N ALA A 40 -5.67 4.97 5.17
CA ALA A 40 -6.79 5.90 5.24
C ALA A 40 -6.50 7.21 4.48
N ILE A 41 -5.27 7.72 4.52
CA ILE A 41 -4.90 8.99 3.87
C ILE A 41 -5.12 8.95 2.35
N PRO A 42 -4.61 7.99 1.56
CA PRO A 42 -4.91 7.90 0.13
C PRO A 42 -6.39 7.74 -0.14
N ARG A 43 -7.13 7.02 0.71
CA ARG A 43 -8.58 6.83 0.56
C ARG A 43 -9.35 8.13 0.82
N PHE A 44 -8.95 8.88 1.84
CA PHE A 44 -9.49 10.21 2.15
C PHE A 44 -9.13 11.24 1.06
N ALA A 45 -7.93 11.15 0.51
CA ALA A 45 -7.53 11.96 -0.64
C ALA A 45 -8.34 11.57 -1.89
N ALA A 46 -8.60 10.28 -2.11
CA ALA A 46 -9.43 9.79 -3.20
C ALA A 46 -10.91 10.19 -3.06
N SER A 47 -11.42 10.35 -1.83
CA SER A 47 -12.77 10.87 -1.57
C SER A 47 -12.88 12.39 -1.73
N HIS A 48 -11.77 13.10 -1.91
CA HIS A 48 -11.72 14.52 -2.24
C HIS A 48 -10.92 14.74 -3.54
N PRO A 49 -11.40 14.21 -4.68
CA PRO A 49 -10.67 14.25 -5.93
C PRO A 49 -10.36 15.70 -6.33
N ARG A 50 -9.11 15.97 -6.69
CA ARG A 50 -8.76 17.24 -7.34
C ARG A 50 -9.51 17.30 -8.67
N THR A 51 -10.08 18.46 -8.98
CA THR A 51 -10.71 18.73 -10.28
C THR A 51 -9.73 18.39 -11.41
N ASN A 52 -10.08 17.41 -12.24
CA ASN A 52 -9.31 17.03 -13.42
C ASN A 52 -9.61 18.04 -14.53
N VAL A 53 -8.69 18.96 -14.79
CA VAL A 53 -8.75 19.88 -15.93
C VAL A 53 -8.28 19.14 -17.17
N MET A 54 -9.20 18.89 -18.07
CA MET A 54 -9.06 17.91 -19.13
C MET A 54 -9.35 18.53 -20.49
N THR A 55 -8.63 18.08 -21.52
CA THR A 55 -8.95 18.46 -22.90
C THR A 55 -9.06 17.26 -23.83
N VAL A 56 -9.81 17.42 -24.92
CA VAL A 56 -10.08 16.39 -25.92
C VAL A 56 -9.67 16.91 -27.29
N VAL A 57 -8.67 16.27 -27.89
CA VAL A 57 -8.20 16.49 -29.26
C VAL A 57 -8.85 15.43 -30.14
N ASP A 58 -9.96 15.80 -30.78
CA ASP A 58 -10.75 14.91 -31.63
C ASP A 58 -10.40 15.09 -33.12
N LEU A 59 -9.44 14.29 -33.61
CA LEU A 59 -9.04 14.30 -35.02
C LEU A 59 -9.97 13.43 -35.90
N ALA A 60 -10.73 12.51 -35.30
CA ALA A 60 -11.70 11.66 -36.01
C ALA A 60 -13.02 12.38 -36.28
N GLY A 61 -13.42 13.26 -35.36
CA GLY A 61 -14.65 14.05 -35.42
C GLY A 61 -15.87 13.36 -34.79
N GLY A 62 -16.67 14.17 -34.11
CA GLY A 62 -17.98 13.77 -33.57
C GLY A 62 -17.93 12.94 -32.28
N TYR A 63 -16.78 12.86 -31.59
CA TYR A 63 -16.65 12.23 -30.27
C TYR A 63 -16.54 13.24 -29.14
N ALA A 64 -15.95 14.42 -29.39
CA ALA A 64 -15.85 15.48 -28.40
C ALA A 64 -17.20 15.88 -27.77
N PRO A 65 -18.31 16.06 -28.53
CA PRO A 65 -19.63 16.33 -27.95
C PRO A 65 -20.15 15.20 -27.05
N SER A 66 -19.93 13.94 -27.42
CA SER A 66 -20.36 12.79 -26.62
C SER A 66 -19.62 12.71 -25.29
N ILE A 67 -18.32 13.05 -25.27
CA ILE A 67 -17.54 13.12 -24.04
C ILE A 67 -18.02 14.29 -23.17
N ALA A 68 -18.33 15.45 -23.76
CA ALA A 68 -18.86 16.60 -23.02
C ALA A 68 -20.20 16.26 -22.32
N ILE A 69 -21.12 15.60 -23.03
CA ILE A 69 -22.38 15.12 -22.47
C ILE A 69 -22.14 14.09 -21.35
N ALA A 70 -21.16 13.20 -21.53
CA ALA A 70 -20.81 12.22 -20.50
C ALA A 70 -20.27 12.89 -19.23
N VAL A 71 -19.48 13.96 -19.36
CA VAL A 71 -18.93 14.74 -18.23
C VAL A 71 -20.04 15.46 -17.48
N GLU A 72 -20.96 16.10 -18.22
CA GLU A 72 -22.12 16.76 -17.63
C GLU A 72 -23.02 15.76 -16.88
N ARG A 73 -23.27 14.59 -17.48
CA ARG A 73 -24.03 13.50 -16.86
C ARG A 73 -23.39 12.98 -15.57
N ASP A 74 -22.06 12.86 -15.53
CA ASP A 74 -21.33 12.42 -14.35
C ASP A 74 -21.42 13.45 -13.22
N HIS A 75 -21.20 14.72 -13.54
CA HIS A 75 -21.37 15.81 -12.59
C HIS A 75 -22.82 15.93 -12.08
N ALA A 76 -23.80 15.74 -12.95
CA ALA A 76 -25.22 15.73 -12.58
C ALA A 76 -25.56 14.55 -11.66
N ARG A 77 -24.93 13.38 -11.85
CA ARG A 77 -25.08 12.23 -10.94
C ARG A 77 -24.58 12.57 -9.54
N ASP A 78 -23.36 13.08 -9.41
CA ASP A 78 -22.79 13.45 -8.11
C ASP A 78 -23.61 14.54 -7.42
N THR A 79 -23.97 15.58 -8.17
CA THR A 79 -24.81 16.67 -7.66
C THR A 79 -26.17 16.15 -7.19
N LEU A 80 -26.78 15.23 -7.95
CA LEU A 80 -28.06 14.66 -7.58
C LEU A 80 -27.96 13.78 -6.32
N ARG A 81 -26.91 12.98 -6.18
CA ARG A 81 -26.67 12.17 -4.98
C ARG A 81 -26.58 13.07 -3.74
N ASP A 82 -25.71 14.07 -3.80
CA ASP A 82 -25.46 14.98 -2.68
C ASP A 82 -26.71 15.84 -2.36
N PHE A 83 -27.43 16.27 -3.40
CA PHE A 83 -28.69 16.99 -3.25
C PHE A 83 -29.80 16.11 -2.63
N ALA A 84 -29.89 14.84 -3.02
CA ALA A 84 -30.83 13.88 -2.43
C ALA A 84 -30.50 13.56 -0.96
N ASP A 85 -29.22 13.48 -0.61
CA ASP A 85 -28.78 13.34 0.78
C ASP A 85 -29.11 14.58 1.61
N TYR A 86 -28.85 15.77 1.06
CA TYR A 86 -29.23 17.04 1.67
C TYR A 86 -30.75 17.13 1.91
N ALA A 87 -31.56 16.85 0.87
CA ALA A 87 -33.01 16.90 0.96
C ALA A 87 -33.56 15.91 2.00
N ARG A 88 -33.02 14.68 2.06
CA ARG A 88 -33.40 13.70 3.08
C ARG A 88 -33.13 14.18 4.51
N LYS A 89 -32.06 14.95 4.72
CA LYS A 89 -31.67 15.43 6.05
C LYS A 89 -32.45 16.68 6.46
N TYR A 90 -32.65 17.61 5.53
CA TYR A 90 -33.10 18.97 5.84
C TYR A 90 -34.46 19.37 5.26
N ALA A 91 -35.04 18.61 4.34
CA ALA A 91 -36.35 18.92 3.75
C ALA A 91 -37.48 18.03 4.28
N ASP A 92 -38.72 18.53 4.20
CA ASP A 92 -39.94 17.76 4.45
C ASP A 92 -40.28 16.88 3.23
N MET A 93 -39.72 15.68 3.22
CA MET A 93 -39.90 14.70 2.12
C MET A 93 -41.37 14.25 1.94
N PRO A 94 -42.17 14.02 3.00
CA PRO A 94 -43.61 13.78 2.86
C PRO A 94 -44.37 14.89 2.15
N ALA A 95 -44.11 16.16 2.52
CA ALA A 95 -44.73 17.31 1.85
C ALA A 95 -44.29 17.40 0.39
N LEU A 96 -43.01 17.17 0.11
CA LEU A 96 -42.46 17.14 -1.25
C LEU A 96 -43.11 16.04 -2.10
N ALA A 97 -43.29 14.83 -1.55
CA ALA A 97 -43.91 13.72 -2.27
C ALA A 97 -45.37 14.01 -2.68
N LYS A 98 -46.06 14.87 -1.93
CA LYS A 98 -47.42 15.32 -2.27
C LYS A 98 -47.41 16.46 -3.31
N ALA A 99 -46.47 17.40 -3.20
CA ALA A 99 -46.39 18.58 -4.06
C ALA A 99 -45.75 18.29 -5.44
N ASP A 100 -44.65 17.52 -5.47
CA ASP A 100 -43.96 17.09 -6.69
C ASP A 100 -43.54 15.61 -6.56
N PRO A 101 -44.46 14.67 -6.86
CA PRO A 101 -44.19 13.24 -6.78
C PRO A 101 -43.03 12.79 -7.68
N ALA A 102 -42.79 13.51 -8.78
CA ALA A 102 -41.75 13.16 -9.74
C ALA A 102 -40.35 13.55 -9.23
N LEU A 103 -40.22 14.71 -8.59
CA LEU A 103 -38.99 15.09 -7.90
C LEU A 103 -38.70 14.18 -6.70
N ALA A 104 -39.72 13.82 -5.91
CA ALA A 104 -39.55 12.90 -4.80
C ALA A 104 -39.03 11.51 -5.22
N ARG A 105 -39.55 10.95 -6.33
CA ARG A 105 -39.06 9.67 -6.89
C ARG A 105 -37.62 9.74 -7.36
N LEU A 106 -37.24 10.87 -7.94
CA LEU A 106 -35.90 11.12 -8.43
C LEU A 106 -34.90 11.16 -7.26
N LEU A 107 -35.21 11.90 -6.18
CA LEU A 107 -34.38 11.98 -4.97
C LEU A 107 -34.36 10.67 -4.17
N ALA A 108 -35.39 9.83 -4.27
CA ALA A 108 -35.42 8.53 -3.63
C ALA A 108 -34.47 7.50 -4.29
N ALA A 109 -34.13 7.70 -5.56
CA ALA A 109 -33.26 6.81 -6.32
C ALA A 109 -32.30 7.61 -7.22
N PRO A 110 -31.36 8.37 -6.63
CA PRO A 110 -30.49 9.30 -7.36
C PRO A 110 -29.52 8.58 -8.33
N GLU A 111 -29.20 7.30 -8.06
CA GLU A 111 -28.27 6.51 -8.86
C GLU A 111 -28.87 5.96 -10.17
N ARG A 112 -30.20 6.03 -10.36
CA ARG A 112 -30.83 5.51 -11.58
C ARG A 112 -30.53 6.42 -12.77
N ILE A 113 -30.17 5.83 -13.90
CA ILE A 113 -29.92 6.55 -15.17
C ILE A 113 -31.10 7.46 -15.55
N ALA A 114 -32.33 6.96 -15.40
CA ALA A 114 -33.54 7.75 -15.66
C ALA A 114 -33.70 8.95 -14.71
N SER A 115 -33.29 8.82 -13.44
CA SER A 115 -33.31 9.91 -12.47
C SER A 115 -32.31 11.00 -12.86
N ILE A 116 -31.09 10.62 -13.24
CA ILE A 116 -30.04 11.54 -13.68
C ILE A 116 -30.49 12.31 -14.93
N LYS A 117 -31.05 11.60 -15.93
CA LYS A 117 -31.60 12.24 -17.13
C LYS A 117 -32.72 13.22 -16.79
N ALA A 118 -33.70 12.79 -16.02
CA ALA A 118 -34.81 13.64 -15.61
C ALA A 118 -34.40 14.82 -14.71
N PHE A 119 -33.24 14.73 -14.06
CA PHE A 119 -32.65 15.82 -13.28
C PHE A 119 -32.00 16.87 -14.17
N MET A 120 -31.22 16.43 -15.17
CA MET A 120 -30.64 17.32 -16.19
C MET A 120 -31.73 18.02 -17.00
N ASP A 121 -32.76 17.28 -17.45
CA ASP A 121 -33.89 17.82 -18.23
C ASP A 121 -34.68 18.89 -17.44
N ARG A 122 -34.58 18.89 -16.10
CA ARG A 122 -35.21 19.87 -15.21
C ARG A 122 -34.35 21.08 -14.88
N GLY A 123 -33.16 21.20 -15.47
CA GLY A 123 -32.23 22.30 -15.19
C GLY A 123 -31.40 22.11 -13.92
N GLY A 124 -31.25 20.88 -13.44
CA GLY A 124 -30.35 20.54 -12.33
C GLY A 124 -30.91 20.87 -10.94
N TRP A 125 -30.01 21.20 -10.00
CA TRP A 125 -30.35 21.32 -8.59
C TRP A 125 -31.08 22.62 -8.24
N GLN A 126 -30.80 23.73 -8.93
CA GLN A 126 -31.34 25.05 -8.54
C GLN A 126 -32.87 25.10 -8.62
N PRO A 127 -33.53 24.71 -9.73
CA PRO A 127 -34.99 24.70 -9.80
C PRO A 127 -35.62 23.64 -8.89
N ALA A 128 -34.88 22.57 -8.58
CA ALA A 128 -35.33 21.53 -7.67
C ALA A 128 -35.25 21.99 -6.20
N PHE A 129 -34.25 22.80 -5.85
CA PHE A 129 -34.04 23.34 -4.51
C PHE A 129 -35.16 24.30 -4.10
N GLU A 130 -35.64 25.14 -5.02
CA GLU A 130 -36.77 26.07 -4.77
C GLU A 130 -38.07 25.36 -4.37
N LYS A 131 -38.23 24.09 -4.74
CA LYS A 131 -39.41 23.28 -4.40
C LYS A 131 -39.30 22.58 -3.05
N LEU A 132 -38.15 22.66 -2.37
CA LEU A 132 -37.96 22.02 -1.07
C LEU A 132 -38.49 22.91 0.06
N HIS A 133 -39.35 22.33 0.90
CA HIS A 133 -39.69 22.94 2.18
C HIS A 133 -38.65 22.52 3.22
N LEU A 134 -37.76 23.45 3.58
CA LEU A 134 -36.63 23.21 4.47
C LEU A 134 -37.02 23.39 5.95
N LYS A 135 -36.33 22.67 6.83
CA LYS A 135 -36.38 22.88 8.28
C LYS A 135 -35.75 24.24 8.65
N PRO A 136 -36.15 24.87 9.78
CA PRO A 136 -35.68 26.21 10.15
C PRO A 136 -34.16 26.37 10.26
N ASP A 137 -33.44 25.32 10.69
CA ASP A 137 -31.98 25.34 10.89
C ASP A 137 -31.19 24.71 9.72
N ALA A 138 -31.78 24.63 8.52
CA ALA A 138 -31.13 24.03 7.37
C ALA A 138 -29.97 24.91 6.85
N PRO A 139 -28.73 24.40 6.74
CA PRO A 139 -27.63 25.13 6.13
C PRO A 139 -27.86 25.29 4.61
N ALA A 140 -27.24 26.29 3.97
CA ALA A 140 -27.31 26.41 2.52
C ALA A 140 -26.69 25.16 1.84
N PHE A 141 -27.34 24.67 0.77
CA PHE A 141 -26.78 23.59 -0.02
C PHE A 141 -25.61 24.12 -0.87
N ASP A 142 -24.45 23.49 -0.70
CA ASP A 142 -23.26 23.73 -1.52
C ASP A 142 -23.09 22.56 -2.49
N PRO A 143 -23.27 22.76 -3.81
CA PRO A 143 -23.15 21.67 -4.77
C PRO A 143 -21.70 21.16 -4.85
N PRO A 144 -21.49 19.87 -5.14
CA PRO A 144 -20.15 19.33 -5.30
C PRO A 144 -19.42 20.05 -6.45
N LYS A 145 -18.12 20.25 -6.30
CA LYS A 145 -17.29 20.80 -7.39
C LYS A 145 -17.19 19.78 -8.53
N PRO A 146 -17.12 20.22 -9.79
CA PRO A 146 -16.95 19.31 -10.91
C PRO A 146 -15.65 18.50 -10.76
N SER A 147 -15.79 17.17 -10.84
CA SER A 147 -14.67 16.21 -10.81
C SER A 147 -13.83 16.33 -12.08
N ILE A 148 -14.46 16.66 -13.21
CA ILE A 148 -13.84 16.88 -14.51
C ILE A 148 -14.28 18.23 -15.06
N VAL A 149 -13.32 19.06 -15.47
CA VAL A 149 -13.58 20.32 -16.19
C VAL A 149 -12.99 20.17 -17.59
N LEU A 150 -13.88 20.09 -18.58
CA LEU A 150 -13.48 20.05 -19.97
C LEU A 150 -13.10 21.46 -20.44
N VAL A 151 -11.89 21.62 -20.98
CA VAL A 151 -11.44 22.86 -21.62
C VAL A 151 -11.26 22.64 -23.13
N PRO A 152 -11.53 23.66 -23.96
CA PRO A 152 -11.25 23.59 -25.39
C PRO A 152 -9.79 23.21 -25.66
N ALA A 153 -9.57 22.36 -26.66
CA ALA A 153 -8.22 21.96 -27.05
C ALA A 153 -7.44 23.18 -27.57
N PRO A 154 -6.27 23.49 -26.99
CA PRO A 154 -5.38 24.51 -27.54
C PRO A 154 -5.03 24.21 -29.00
N ALA A 155 -4.92 25.26 -29.82
CA ALA A 155 -4.69 25.12 -31.25
C ALA A 155 -3.30 24.52 -31.55
N ASP A 156 -2.29 24.93 -30.80
CA ASP A 156 -0.94 24.39 -30.83
C ASP A 156 -0.92 22.90 -30.47
N LEU A 157 -1.60 22.51 -29.37
CA LEU A 157 -1.74 21.09 -28.97
C LEU A 157 -2.40 20.24 -30.06
N SER A 158 -3.47 20.76 -30.66
CA SER A 158 -4.19 20.06 -31.73
C SER A 158 -3.33 19.91 -32.99
N SER A 159 -2.55 20.94 -33.33
CA SER A 159 -1.64 20.93 -34.48
C SER A 159 -0.43 20.00 -34.27
N ASP A 160 0.11 19.94 -33.06
CA ASP A 160 1.22 19.06 -32.65
C ASP A 160 0.83 17.59 -32.83
N PHE A 161 -0.35 17.20 -32.31
CA PHE A 161 -0.87 15.85 -32.50
C PHE A 161 -1.23 15.53 -33.96
N ALA A 162 -1.75 16.50 -34.72
CA ALA A 162 -2.05 16.30 -36.14
C ALA A 162 -0.78 16.06 -36.97
N ALA A 163 0.36 16.60 -36.54
CA ALA A 163 1.68 16.35 -37.12
C ALA A 163 2.35 15.05 -36.61
N GLY A 164 1.73 14.35 -35.65
CA GLY A 164 2.27 13.12 -35.03
C GLY A 164 3.29 13.38 -33.93
N HIS A 165 3.40 14.62 -33.44
CA HIS A 165 4.27 15.01 -32.34
C HIS A 165 3.53 14.96 -30.98
N SER A 166 4.26 15.16 -29.88
CA SER A 166 3.71 15.11 -28.51
C SER A 166 4.38 16.09 -27.54
N GLU A 167 5.13 17.07 -28.05
CA GLU A 167 5.89 18.02 -27.24
C GLU A 167 4.98 19.00 -26.53
N ALA A 168 3.96 19.51 -27.23
CA ALA A 168 2.96 20.40 -26.64
C ALA A 168 2.18 19.69 -25.53
N ALA A 169 1.82 18.42 -25.74
CA ALA A 169 1.12 17.62 -24.75
C ALA A 169 1.89 17.52 -23.43
N ARG A 170 3.21 17.32 -23.49
CA ARG A 170 4.07 17.31 -22.29
C ARG A 170 4.16 18.67 -21.63
N ALA A 171 4.37 19.74 -22.39
CA ALA A 171 4.48 21.09 -21.84
C ALA A 171 3.21 21.53 -21.08
N TYR A 172 2.03 21.21 -21.61
CA TYR A 172 0.75 21.43 -20.93
C TYR A 172 0.56 20.53 -19.71
N LEU A 173 0.91 19.25 -19.86
CA LEU A 173 0.79 18.29 -18.76
C LEU A 173 1.77 18.58 -17.65
N GLU A 174 2.96 19.12 -17.87
CA GLU A 174 3.95 19.47 -16.83
C GLU A 174 3.69 20.84 -16.20
N GLY A 175 2.81 21.64 -16.81
CA GLY A 175 2.46 22.99 -16.34
C GLY A 175 3.39 24.10 -16.84
N ALA A 176 4.26 23.82 -17.80
CA ALA A 176 5.02 24.85 -18.52
C ALA A 176 4.09 25.72 -19.37
N LEU A 177 3.03 25.13 -19.91
CA LEU A 177 1.91 25.82 -20.55
C LEU A 177 0.64 25.65 -19.72
N SER A 178 -0.24 26.65 -19.75
CA SER A 178 -1.47 26.67 -18.96
C SER A 178 -2.69 26.94 -19.82
N VAL A 179 -3.84 26.46 -19.33
CA VAL A 179 -5.16 26.67 -19.90
C VAL A 179 -6.03 27.45 -18.91
N THR A 180 -7.04 28.16 -19.41
CA THR A 180 -8.01 28.80 -18.52
C THR A 180 -9.11 27.81 -18.16
N ALA A 181 -9.19 27.44 -16.88
CA ALA A 181 -10.25 26.60 -16.35
C ALA A 181 -10.88 27.29 -15.15
N LEU A 182 -12.22 27.33 -15.09
CA LEU A 182 -12.97 28.00 -14.01
C LEU A 182 -12.50 29.46 -13.76
N GLY A 183 -12.17 30.20 -14.82
CA GLY A 183 -11.76 31.60 -14.74
C GLY A 183 -10.33 31.86 -14.23
N ARG A 184 -9.50 30.81 -14.08
CA ARG A 184 -8.11 30.94 -13.61
C ARG A 184 -7.13 30.14 -14.48
N PRO A 185 -5.86 30.58 -14.59
CA PRO A 185 -4.82 29.77 -15.22
C PRO A 185 -4.65 28.46 -14.43
N SER A 186 -4.78 27.35 -15.15
CA SER A 186 -4.74 25.99 -14.62
C SER A 186 -3.86 25.13 -15.53
N ARG A 187 -3.16 24.18 -14.93
CA ARG A 187 -2.41 23.15 -15.65
C ARG A 187 -3.37 22.10 -16.19
N LEU A 188 -3.10 21.53 -17.37
CA LEU A 188 -3.83 20.36 -17.84
C LEU A 188 -3.40 19.13 -17.04
N THR A 189 -4.36 18.40 -16.49
CA THR A 189 -4.11 17.15 -15.75
C THR A 189 -4.27 15.92 -16.62
N SER A 190 -5.11 15.99 -17.66
CA SER A 190 -5.22 14.92 -18.66
C SER A 190 -5.58 15.41 -20.07
N ILE A 191 -5.14 14.66 -21.07
CA ILE A 191 -5.41 14.91 -22.49
C ILE A 191 -5.91 13.63 -23.15
N ILE A 192 -7.03 13.70 -23.87
CA ILE A 192 -7.43 12.61 -24.78
C ILE A 192 -7.06 12.99 -26.20
N LEU A 193 -6.36 12.10 -26.88
CA LEU A 193 -6.21 12.13 -28.32
C LEU A 193 -7.09 11.06 -28.96
N ILE A 194 -8.00 11.48 -29.83
CA ILE A 194 -8.80 10.60 -30.68
C ILE A 194 -8.25 10.73 -32.10
N PRO A 195 -7.42 9.77 -32.56
CA PRO A 195 -6.75 9.86 -33.85
C PRO A 195 -7.70 9.67 -35.03
N LYS A 196 -7.29 10.12 -36.23
CA LYS A 196 -8.00 9.83 -37.48
C LYS A 196 -8.16 8.32 -37.68
N GLY A 197 -9.34 7.88 -38.12
CA GLY A 197 -9.64 6.45 -38.30
C GLY A 197 -10.14 5.73 -37.04
N PHE A 198 -10.33 6.44 -35.92
CA PHE A 198 -10.99 5.88 -34.74
C PHE A 198 -12.49 5.67 -35.01
N ALA A 199 -12.89 4.40 -35.14
CA ALA A 199 -14.25 3.98 -35.44
C ALA A 199 -14.55 2.58 -34.87
N PRO A 200 -15.83 2.22 -34.66
CA PRO A 200 -16.23 0.89 -34.24
C PRO A 200 -15.69 -0.19 -35.18
N GLY A 201 -15.00 -1.21 -34.64
CA GLY A 201 -14.40 -2.30 -35.43
C GLY A 201 -13.08 -1.95 -36.13
N GLY A 202 -12.56 -0.72 -35.98
CA GLY A 202 -11.25 -0.33 -36.50
C GLY A 202 -10.09 -0.73 -35.58
N GLU A 203 -8.87 -0.80 -36.12
CA GLU A 203 -7.65 -1.15 -35.36
C GLU A 203 -7.07 0.02 -34.56
N THR A 204 -7.62 1.23 -34.75
CA THR A 204 -7.10 2.46 -34.17
C THR A 204 -7.66 2.67 -32.75
N SER A 205 -6.80 3.07 -31.81
CA SER A 205 -7.17 3.30 -30.40
C SER A 205 -7.02 4.76 -29.98
N ALA A 206 -7.95 5.25 -29.16
CA ALA A 206 -7.80 6.54 -28.49
C ALA A 206 -6.66 6.47 -27.46
N GLN A 207 -5.99 7.60 -27.23
CA GLN A 207 -4.88 7.72 -26.29
C GLN A 207 -5.29 8.62 -25.12
N TYR A 208 -5.04 8.17 -23.89
CA TYR A 208 -5.29 8.94 -22.67
C TYR A 208 -3.96 9.31 -22.00
N TRP A 209 -3.59 10.58 -22.05
CA TRP A 209 -2.34 11.11 -21.51
C TRP A 209 -2.54 11.72 -20.12
N ASN A 210 -1.72 11.32 -19.14
CA ASN A 210 -1.76 11.82 -17.76
C ASN A 210 -0.37 11.65 -17.08
N LEU A 211 -0.09 12.43 -16.03
CA LEU A 211 1.13 12.37 -15.19
C LEU A 211 0.86 11.97 -13.72
N ASP A 212 -0.32 12.26 -13.18
CA ASP A 212 -0.56 12.24 -11.73
C ASP A 212 -1.44 11.04 -11.29
N SER A 213 -2.45 10.63 -12.07
CA SER A 213 -3.31 9.47 -11.75
C SER A 213 -4.19 8.98 -12.92
N GLN A 214 -4.51 7.68 -13.01
CA GLN A 214 -5.43 7.15 -14.04
C GLN A 214 -6.93 7.21 -13.64
N GLN A 215 -7.28 8.06 -12.68
CA GLN A 215 -8.60 8.04 -12.03
C GLN A 215 -9.78 8.20 -13.02
N SER A 216 -9.59 8.92 -14.12
CA SER A 216 -10.64 9.15 -15.13
C SER A 216 -10.64 8.16 -16.30
N LEU A 217 -9.69 7.23 -16.39
CA LEU A 217 -9.56 6.35 -17.57
C LEU A 217 -10.81 5.46 -17.78
N SER A 218 -11.37 4.92 -16.69
CA SER A 218 -12.59 4.10 -16.74
C SER A 218 -13.80 4.90 -17.24
N PHE A 219 -13.95 6.13 -16.73
CA PHE A 219 -14.97 7.07 -17.17
C PHE A 219 -14.84 7.37 -18.67
N ILE A 220 -13.63 7.67 -19.14
CA ILE A 220 -13.38 7.97 -20.57
C ILE A 220 -13.63 6.77 -21.46
N ARG A 221 -13.21 5.57 -21.06
CA ARG A 221 -13.53 4.34 -21.79
C ARG A 221 -15.04 4.16 -21.89
N GLY A 222 -15.77 4.34 -20.79
CA GLY A 222 -17.23 4.30 -20.78
C GLY A 222 -17.86 5.33 -21.72
N ALA A 223 -17.40 6.58 -21.68
CA ALA A 223 -17.91 7.65 -22.54
C ALA A 223 -17.68 7.38 -24.04
N LEU A 224 -16.49 6.87 -24.41
CA LEU A 224 -16.17 6.52 -25.79
C LEU A 224 -16.92 5.26 -26.25
N THR A 225 -17.09 4.27 -25.37
CA THR A 225 -17.91 3.08 -25.63
C THR A 225 -19.38 3.46 -25.85
N ASP A 226 -19.93 4.36 -25.03
CA ASP A 226 -21.28 4.90 -25.22
C ASP A 226 -21.40 5.62 -26.58
N ALA A 227 -20.38 6.39 -26.97
CA ALA A 227 -20.32 7.05 -28.27
C ALA A 227 -20.24 6.05 -29.44
N PHE A 228 -19.49 4.95 -29.28
CA PHE A 228 -19.41 3.86 -30.26
C PHE A 228 -20.78 3.20 -30.42
N ARG A 229 -21.45 2.86 -29.31
CA ARG A 229 -22.80 2.29 -29.32
C ARG A 229 -23.79 3.22 -30.02
N LEU A 230 -23.76 4.52 -29.74
CA LEU A 230 -24.64 5.49 -30.37
C LEU A 230 -24.43 5.52 -31.89
N LYS A 231 -23.18 5.66 -32.36
CA LYS A 231 -22.85 5.69 -33.79
C LYS A 231 -23.21 4.37 -34.49
N SER A 232 -22.91 3.23 -33.86
CA SER A 232 -23.25 1.91 -34.41
C SER A 232 -24.77 1.67 -34.45
N ASN A 233 -25.51 2.07 -33.42
CA ASN A 233 -26.97 1.97 -33.41
C ASN A 233 -27.60 2.84 -34.51
N GLN A 234 -27.09 4.06 -34.74
CA GLN A 234 -27.57 4.91 -35.83
C GLN A 234 -27.30 4.32 -37.22
N ALA A 235 -26.18 3.61 -37.38
CA ALA A 235 -25.78 3.02 -38.67
C ALA A 235 -26.44 1.65 -38.94
N LEU A 236 -26.69 0.84 -37.92
CA LEU A 236 -27.07 -0.57 -38.05
C LEU A 236 -28.49 -0.90 -37.60
N VAL A 237 -29.15 -0.02 -36.81
CA VAL A 237 -30.45 -0.30 -36.19
C VAL A 237 -31.51 0.66 -36.72
N ALA A 238 -32.67 0.13 -37.09
CA ALA A 238 -33.79 0.91 -37.60
C ALA A 238 -34.28 1.97 -36.57
N PRO A 239 -34.73 3.17 -37.00
CA PRO A 239 -35.03 4.32 -36.12
C PRO A 239 -36.01 4.08 -34.95
N GLY A 240 -36.83 3.02 -34.96
CA GLY A 240 -37.76 2.66 -33.88
C GLY A 240 -37.26 1.61 -32.87
N LEU A 241 -36.08 1.02 -33.11
CA LEU A 241 -35.51 -0.05 -32.28
C LEU A 241 -34.21 0.37 -31.57
N GLN A 242 -33.70 1.57 -31.86
CA GLN A 242 -32.41 2.07 -31.35
C GLN A 242 -32.34 2.17 -29.82
N ASP A 243 -33.48 2.40 -29.15
CA ASP A 243 -33.58 2.46 -27.68
C ASP A 243 -33.72 1.07 -27.01
N ARG A 244 -33.88 0.00 -27.80
CA ARG A 244 -34.16 -1.37 -27.31
C ARG A 244 -33.05 -2.37 -27.61
N VAL A 245 -32.03 -1.97 -28.38
CA VAL A 245 -30.93 -2.83 -28.83
C VAL A 245 -29.61 -2.29 -28.29
N THR A 246 -28.90 -3.11 -27.51
CA THR A 246 -27.56 -2.81 -27.03
C THR A 246 -26.56 -3.62 -27.84
N LEU A 247 -25.71 -2.94 -28.62
CA LEU A 247 -24.61 -3.58 -29.33
C LEU A 247 -23.42 -3.76 -28.39
N ASP A 248 -22.81 -4.96 -28.43
CA ASP A 248 -21.60 -5.27 -27.67
C ASP A 248 -20.38 -4.73 -28.44
N VAL A 249 -20.04 -3.48 -28.17
CA VAL A 249 -18.94 -2.75 -28.81
C VAL A 249 -18.17 -2.05 -27.71
N ASP A 250 -16.85 -2.24 -27.68
CA ASP A 250 -15.95 -1.55 -26.75
C ASP A 250 -15.00 -0.62 -27.48
N ALA A 251 -14.83 0.59 -26.93
CA ALA A 251 -13.87 1.55 -27.44
C ALA A 251 -12.45 1.25 -26.91
N PRO A 252 -11.47 0.98 -27.78
CA PRO A 252 -10.10 0.75 -27.34
C PRO A 252 -9.45 2.08 -26.92
N VAL A 253 -9.18 2.22 -25.61
CA VAL A 253 -8.46 3.36 -25.03
C VAL A 253 -7.15 2.88 -24.44
N LYS A 254 -6.03 3.35 -25.00
CA LYS A 254 -4.68 3.08 -24.49
C LYS A 254 -4.26 4.19 -23.54
N PRO A 255 -3.96 3.89 -22.26
CA PRO A 255 -3.31 4.86 -21.40
C PRO A 255 -1.89 5.13 -21.92
N VAL A 256 -1.55 6.39 -22.09
CA VAL A 256 -0.20 6.86 -22.38
C VAL A 256 0.31 7.51 -21.10
N ASP A 257 1.22 6.80 -20.46
CA ASP A 257 1.89 7.34 -19.30
C ASP A 257 2.93 8.35 -19.78
N ALA A 258 2.66 9.64 -19.55
CA ALA A 258 3.61 10.69 -19.88
C ALA A 258 4.89 10.56 -19.04
N SER A 259 4.79 9.88 -17.90
CA SER A 259 5.89 9.48 -17.01
C SER A 259 5.94 7.95 -16.89
N LYS A 260 6.38 7.23 -17.92
CA LYS A 260 6.59 5.75 -17.94
C LYS A 260 6.36 5.06 -16.57
N HIS A 261 5.22 4.38 -16.31
CA HIS A 261 5.06 3.09 -15.63
C HIS A 261 3.58 2.63 -15.45
N LYS A 262 3.25 1.45 -16.00
CA LYS A 262 1.94 0.77 -15.99
C LYS A 262 1.21 0.77 -14.62
N ALA A 263 0.00 1.31 -14.59
CA ALA A 263 -0.97 1.08 -13.50
C ALA A 263 -1.52 -0.36 -13.57
N THR A 264 -1.45 -1.10 -12.46
CA THR A 264 -2.00 -2.47 -12.31
C THR A 264 -3.21 -2.44 -11.36
N ASP A 265 -4.17 -3.36 -11.55
CA ASP A 265 -5.40 -3.52 -10.74
C ASP A 265 -5.10 -3.67 -9.23
N TRP A 266 -5.96 -3.13 -8.36
CA TRP A 266 -5.71 -3.02 -6.92
C TRP A 266 -5.68 -4.39 -6.22
N LYS A 267 -6.49 -5.36 -6.69
CA LYS A 267 -6.48 -6.74 -6.18
C LYS A 267 -5.16 -7.44 -6.47
N ASP A 268 -4.61 -7.21 -7.66
CA ASP A 268 -3.27 -7.68 -8.05
C ASP A 268 -2.16 -6.96 -7.29
N GLN A 269 -2.36 -5.68 -6.95
CA GLN A 269 -1.43 -4.94 -6.09
C GLN A 269 -1.41 -5.53 -4.67
N VAL A 270 -2.55 -5.84 -4.06
CA VAL A 270 -2.58 -6.44 -2.72
C VAL A 270 -1.91 -7.81 -2.70
N ALA A 271 -2.19 -8.68 -3.68
CA ALA A 271 -1.56 -10.00 -3.77
C ALA A 271 -0.03 -9.91 -3.91
N LYS A 272 0.48 -8.91 -4.66
CA LYS A 272 1.92 -8.64 -4.78
C LYS A 272 2.55 -8.02 -3.52
N LEU A 273 1.75 -7.37 -2.68
CA LEU A 273 2.22 -6.67 -1.48
C LEU A 273 2.26 -7.58 -0.24
N VAL A 274 1.49 -8.66 -0.18
CA VAL A 274 1.50 -9.59 0.98
C VAL A 274 2.91 -10.15 1.28
N PRO A 275 3.69 -10.66 0.31
CA PRO A 275 5.04 -11.19 0.57
C PRO A 275 6.00 -10.08 1.03
N ALA A 276 5.88 -8.88 0.43
CA ALA A 276 6.63 -7.70 0.85
C ALA A 276 6.26 -7.27 2.28
N GLY A 277 4.99 -7.36 2.63
CA GLY A 277 4.48 -7.14 3.98
C GLY A 277 5.09 -8.10 4.99
N LEU A 278 5.18 -9.41 4.67
CA LEU A 278 5.83 -10.39 5.56
C LEU A 278 7.33 -10.12 5.76
N ALA A 279 8.05 -9.80 4.68
CA ALA A 279 9.47 -9.43 4.78
C ALA A 279 9.66 -8.14 5.59
N LEU A 280 8.82 -7.12 5.36
CA LEU A 280 8.79 -5.88 6.14
C LEU A 280 8.48 -6.15 7.61
N LEU A 281 7.50 -7.02 7.92
CA LEU A 281 7.18 -7.43 9.28
C LEU A 281 8.37 -8.08 9.99
N LEU A 282 9.09 -8.98 9.29
CA LEU A 282 10.33 -9.56 9.83
C LEU A 282 11.32 -8.45 10.18
N PHE A 283 11.55 -7.51 9.26
CA PHE A 283 12.48 -6.40 9.50
C PHE A 283 12.06 -5.54 10.69
N LEU A 284 10.80 -5.10 10.74
CA LEU A 284 10.28 -4.22 11.79
C LEU A 284 10.43 -4.88 13.18
N VAL A 285 9.98 -6.13 13.31
CA VAL A 285 10.01 -6.86 14.58
C VAL A 285 11.44 -7.24 14.96
N ALA A 286 12.25 -7.70 14.00
CA ALA A 286 13.64 -8.03 14.28
C ALA A 286 14.42 -6.80 14.75
N PHE A 287 14.23 -5.65 14.09
CA PHE A 287 14.94 -4.43 14.44
C PHE A 287 14.51 -3.88 15.80
N SER A 288 13.20 -3.84 16.07
CA SER A 288 12.68 -3.38 17.37
C SER A 288 13.15 -4.27 18.52
N ASP A 289 13.02 -5.58 18.35
CA ASP A 289 13.22 -6.52 19.44
C ASP A 289 14.72 -6.76 19.69
N ALA A 290 15.55 -6.72 18.64
CA ALA A 290 17.00 -6.79 18.79
C ALA A 290 17.55 -5.54 19.49
N ALA A 291 16.99 -4.36 19.23
CA ALA A 291 17.34 -3.14 19.96
C ALA A 291 16.95 -3.21 21.44
N LEU A 292 15.76 -3.73 21.76
CA LEU A 292 15.33 -3.97 23.14
C LEU A 292 16.25 -4.96 23.86
N LEU A 293 16.61 -6.06 23.19
CA LEU A 293 17.51 -7.08 23.72
C LEU A 293 18.90 -6.52 24.02
N LEU A 294 19.45 -5.71 23.11
CA LEU A 294 20.73 -5.02 23.30
C LEU A 294 20.71 -4.17 24.57
N GLN A 295 19.71 -3.30 24.69
CA GLN A 295 19.56 -2.42 25.86
C GLN A 295 19.42 -3.22 27.14
N GLY A 296 18.62 -4.30 27.13
CA GLY A 296 18.39 -5.15 28.28
C GLY A 296 19.65 -5.85 28.78
N VAL A 297 20.51 -6.34 27.89
CA VAL A 297 21.78 -6.98 28.29
C VAL A 297 22.78 -5.97 28.83
N VAL A 298 22.87 -4.80 28.21
CA VAL A 298 23.75 -3.73 28.69
C VAL A 298 23.29 -3.24 30.07
N GLU A 299 21.99 -3.06 30.27
CA GLU A 299 21.40 -2.69 31.57
C GLU A 299 21.68 -3.75 32.64
N GLU A 300 21.50 -5.03 32.33
CA GLU A 300 21.78 -6.14 33.25
C GLU A 300 23.26 -6.26 33.61
N LYS A 301 24.14 -5.91 32.68
CA LYS A 301 25.59 -5.88 32.92
C LYS A 301 25.97 -4.66 33.77
N SER A 302 25.46 -3.46 33.44
CA SER A 302 25.77 -2.23 34.18
C SER A 302 25.21 -2.24 35.60
N THR A 303 24.12 -2.97 35.85
CA THR A 303 23.49 -3.12 37.17
C THR A 303 23.99 -4.32 37.97
N ARG A 304 24.99 -5.06 37.47
CA ARG A 304 25.50 -6.33 38.04
C ARG A 304 24.43 -7.42 38.21
N MET A 305 23.26 -7.27 37.61
CA MET A 305 22.21 -8.29 37.61
C MET A 305 22.69 -9.57 36.93
N ILE A 306 23.56 -9.44 35.93
CA ILE A 306 24.11 -10.57 35.18
C ILE A 306 24.97 -11.50 36.05
N GLU A 307 25.66 -10.98 37.07
CA GLU A 307 26.46 -11.79 38.03
C GLU A 307 25.54 -12.69 38.88
N VAL A 308 24.41 -12.14 39.33
CA VAL A 308 23.38 -12.87 40.06
C VAL A 308 22.77 -13.96 39.17
N LEU A 309 22.44 -13.65 37.91
CA LEU A 309 21.93 -14.64 36.97
C LEU A 309 22.94 -15.78 36.70
N LEU A 310 24.23 -15.46 36.62
CA LEU A 310 25.30 -16.44 36.41
C LEU A 310 25.53 -17.37 37.61
N SER A 311 25.20 -16.95 38.84
CA SER A 311 25.22 -17.83 40.01
C SER A 311 24.15 -18.93 39.95
N CYS A 312 23.09 -18.74 39.14
CA CYS A 312 21.94 -19.65 39.04
C CYS A 312 21.94 -20.48 37.75
N ALA A 313 22.45 -19.92 36.64
CA ALA A 313 22.43 -20.53 35.31
C ALA A 313 23.72 -20.25 34.52
N GLY A 314 24.11 -21.19 33.65
CA GLY A 314 25.30 -21.02 32.82
C GLY A 314 25.12 -19.97 31.72
N PRO A 315 26.21 -19.36 31.19
CA PRO A 315 26.13 -18.33 30.14
C PRO A 315 25.34 -18.77 28.90
N HIS A 316 25.49 -20.02 28.48
CA HIS A 316 24.77 -20.59 27.34
C HIS A 316 23.26 -20.76 27.63
N GLU A 317 22.88 -21.08 28.86
CA GLU A 317 21.47 -21.20 29.28
C GLU A 317 20.81 -19.81 29.30
N ILE A 318 21.53 -18.80 29.81
CA ILE A 318 21.06 -17.42 29.84
C ILE A 318 20.85 -16.89 28.42
N MET A 319 21.87 -17.02 27.56
CA MET A 319 21.81 -16.53 26.18
C MET A 319 20.67 -17.19 25.39
N THR A 320 20.57 -18.53 25.45
CA THR A 320 19.52 -19.27 24.74
C THR A 320 18.14 -18.89 25.28
N GLY A 321 18.00 -18.75 26.60
CA GLY A 321 16.78 -18.29 27.23
C GLY A 321 16.36 -16.91 26.73
N LYS A 322 17.30 -15.95 26.70
CA LYS A 322 17.05 -14.59 26.18
C LYS A 322 16.58 -14.59 24.72
N LEU A 323 17.25 -15.37 23.87
CA LEU A 323 16.83 -15.52 22.46
C LEU A 323 15.40 -16.07 22.36
N LEU A 324 15.09 -17.17 23.06
CA LEU A 324 13.75 -17.75 23.05
C LEU A 324 12.68 -16.79 23.60
N GLY A 325 13.00 -16.02 24.64
CA GLY A 325 12.11 -14.99 25.19
C GLY A 325 11.80 -13.89 24.18
N VAL A 326 12.78 -13.47 23.40
CA VAL A 326 12.60 -12.51 22.31
C VAL A 326 11.79 -13.09 21.15
N VAL A 327 11.97 -14.37 20.78
CA VAL A 327 11.07 -15.01 19.80
C VAL A 327 9.62 -14.98 20.27
N ALA A 328 9.38 -15.33 21.53
CA ALA A 328 8.02 -15.30 22.08
C ALA A 328 7.44 -13.87 22.06
N LEU A 329 8.26 -12.86 22.33
CA LEU A 329 7.87 -11.45 22.24
C LEU A 329 7.51 -11.05 20.80
N ALA A 330 8.35 -11.41 19.84
CA ALA A 330 8.13 -11.16 18.41
C ALA A 330 6.83 -11.79 17.92
N LEU A 331 6.59 -13.07 18.25
CA LEU A 331 5.36 -13.78 17.90
C LEU A 331 4.12 -13.12 18.53
N THR A 332 4.22 -12.65 19.77
CA THR A 332 3.13 -11.92 20.44
C THR A 332 2.84 -10.58 19.76
N THR A 333 3.89 -9.89 19.32
CA THR A 333 3.78 -8.62 18.59
C THR A 333 3.05 -8.81 17.27
N ILE A 334 3.45 -9.82 16.49
CA ILE A 334 2.84 -10.14 15.20
C ILE A 334 1.37 -10.54 15.38
N LEU A 335 1.08 -11.39 16.38
CA LEU A 335 -0.29 -11.79 16.68
C LEU A 335 -1.14 -10.57 17.08
N GLY A 336 -0.62 -9.68 17.92
CA GLY A 336 -1.31 -8.46 18.32
C GLY A 336 -1.57 -7.54 17.13
N TRP A 337 -0.59 -7.34 16.24
CA TRP A 337 -0.78 -6.54 15.02
C TRP A 337 -1.79 -7.17 14.06
N ALA A 338 -1.78 -8.49 13.89
CA ALA A 338 -2.77 -9.19 13.07
C ALA A 338 -4.19 -9.00 13.62
N VAL A 339 -4.38 -9.14 14.93
CA VAL A 339 -5.68 -8.95 15.60
C VAL A 339 -6.16 -7.50 15.48
N ILE A 340 -5.29 -6.52 15.78
CA ILE A 340 -5.64 -5.10 15.71
C ILE A 340 -5.93 -4.69 14.27
N GLY A 341 -5.08 -5.10 13.32
CA GLY A 341 -5.27 -4.81 11.90
C GLY A 341 -6.58 -5.39 11.36
N PHE A 342 -6.92 -6.62 11.76
CA PHE A 342 -8.22 -7.23 11.43
C PHE A 342 -9.39 -6.44 12.05
N ALA A 343 -9.31 -6.11 13.34
CA ALA A 343 -10.34 -5.34 14.04
C ALA A 343 -10.54 -3.93 13.46
N MET A 344 -9.49 -3.30 12.95
CA MET A 344 -9.54 -1.99 12.30
C MET A 344 -10.12 -2.02 10.89
N THR A 345 -9.99 -3.14 10.16
CA THR A 345 -10.39 -3.22 8.74
C THR A 345 -11.77 -3.86 8.55
N ALA A 346 -12.11 -4.86 9.36
CA ALA A 346 -13.36 -5.61 9.24
C ALA A 346 -14.64 -4.74 9.30
N PRO A 347 -14.76 -3.70 10.15
CA PRO A 347 -15.98 -2.89 10.24
C PRO A 347 -16.18 -1.90 9.08
N PHE A 348 -15.13 -1.61 8.30
CA PHE A 348 -15.13 -0.50 7.34
C PHE A 348 -15.13 -0.97 5.87
N SER A 349 -15.09 -2.28 5.61
CA SER A 349 -15.09 -2.81 4.25
C SER A 349 -15.51 -4.28 4.19
N ASP A 350 -16.62 -4.55 3.52
CA ASP A 350 -17.09 -5.92 3.24
C ASP A 350 -16.11 -6.72 2.36
N GLU A 351 -15.25 -6.02 1.60
CA GLU A 351 -14.25 -6.65 0.73
C GLU A 351 -12.90 -6.95 1.42
N ALA A 352 -12.58 -6.34 2.57
CA ALA A 352 -11.26 -6.55 3.19
C ALA A 352 -11.08 -7.95 3.75
N VAL A 353 -12.11 -8.51 4.38
CA VAL A 353 -12.03 -9.85 4.98
C VAL A 353 -11.76 -10.92 3.92
N PRO A 354 -12.49 -10.98 2.78
CA PRO A 354 -12.16 -11.89 1.68
C PRO A 354 -10.74 -11.71 1.13
N VAL A 355 -10.25 -10.48 1.00
CA VAL A 355 -8.91 -10.18 0.47
C VAL A 355 -7.81 -10.68 1.41
N ILE A 356 -7.94 -10.43 2.72
CA ILE A 356 -7.01 -10.93 3.73
C ILE A 356 -6.99 -12.46 3.71
N LEU A 357 -8.16 -13.09 3.66
CA LEU A 357 -8.28 -14.54 3.65
C LEU A 357 -7.68 -15.17 2.38
N ALA A 358 -7.85 -14.53 1.23
CA ALA A 358 -7.22 -14.94 -0.03
C ALA A 358 -5.69 -14.79 0.00
N GLY A 359 -5.17 -13.72 0.61
CA GLY A 359 -3.72 -13.55 0.81
C GLY A 359 -3.13 -14.64 1.72
N LEU A 360 -3.81 -14.97 2.82
CA LEU A 360 -3.40 -16.02 3.74
C LEU A 360 -3.49 -17.42 3.11
N SER A 361 -4.52 -17.71 2.33
CA SER A 361 -4.67 -19.00 1.66
C SER A 361 -3.59 -19.23 0.61
N GLY A 362 -3.16 -18.18 -0.11
CA GLY A 362 -2.03 -18.25 -1.06
C GLY A 362 -0.69 -18.64 -0.42
N ILE A 363 -0.53 -18.38 0.88
CA ILE A 363 0.68 -18.74 1.63
C ILE A 363 0.49 -20.05 2.41
N GLY A 364 -0.74 -20.57 2.52
CA GLY A 364 -1.09 -21.69 3.41
C GLY A 364 -0.22 -22.94 3.24
N LEU A 365 0.02 -23.39 2.01
CA LEU A 365 0.89 -24.55 1.73
C LEU A 365 2.37 -24.29 2.06
N MET A 366 2.79 -23.02 2.04
CA MET A 366 4.16 -22.57 2.30
C MET A 366 4.36 -22.05 3.72
N ALA A 367 3.32 -22.03 4.55
CA ALA A 367 3.33 -21.47 5.90
C ALA A 367 4.45 -22.05 6.80
N PRO A 368 4.79 -23.36 6.75
CA PRO A 368 5.91 -23.89 7.53
C PRO A 368 7.26 -23.29 7.13
N LEU A 369 7.48 -23.07 5.83
CA LEU A 369 8.71 -22.46 5.32
C LEU A 369 8.76 -20.96 5.63
N VAL A 370 7.63 -20.26 5.50
CA VAL A 370 7.50 -18.85 5.95
C VAL A 370 7.88 -18.74 7.42
N LEU A 371 7.29 -19.57 8.29
CA LEU A 371 7.60 -19.56 9.72
C LEU A 371 9.07 -19.88 9.98
N LEU A 372 9.66 -20.84 9.27
CA LEU A 372 11.07 -21.19 9.40
C LEU A 372 11.99 -20.00 9.06
N TYR A 373 11.81 -19.39 7.89
CA TYR A 373 12.62 -18.23 7.49
C TYR A 373 12.42 -17.06 8.44
N PHE A 374 11.17 -16.82 8.87
CA PHE A 374 10.85 -15.75 9.81
C PHE A 374 11.55 -15.95 11.16
N LEU A 375 11.41 -17.12 11.78
CA LEU A 375 12.04 -17.43 13.07
C LEU A 375 13.56 -17.42 12.99
N CYS A 376 14.13 -17.97 11.90
CA CYS A 376 15.58 -17.93 11.69
C CYS A 376 16.08 -16.49 11.50
N GLY A 377 15.37 -15.67 10.73
CA GLY A 377 15.69 -14.25 10.56
C GLY A 377 15.69 -13.51 11.89
N LEU A 378 14.64 -13.68 12.71
CA LEU A 378 14.59 -13.11 14.06
C LEU A 378 15.79 -13.55 14.90
N MET A 379 16.16 -14.83 14.86
CA MET A 379 17.27 -15.37 15.63
C MET A 379 18.63 -14.88 15.17
N ILE A 380 18.84 -14.77 13.86
CA ILE A 380 20.07 -14.22 13.28
C ILE A 380 20.26 -12.78 13.76
N TYR A 381 19.24 -11.93 13.64
CA TYR A 381 19.33 -10.52 14.04
C TYR A 381 19.44 -10.35 15.55
N ALA A 382 18.64 -11.08 16.34
CA ALA A 382 18.72 -11.05 17.80
C ALA A 382 20.09 -11.53 18.31
N ALA A 383 20.67 -12.58 17.74
CA ALA A 383 21.99 -13.07 18.15
C ALA A 383 23.10 -12.05 17.91
N LEU A 384 23.06 -11.30 16.79
CA LEU A 384 24.02 -10.25 16.49
C LEU A 384 23.98 -9.13 17.53
N PHE A 385 22.80 -8.59 17.83
CA PHE A 385 22.65 -7.54 18.83
C PHE A 385 22.95 -8.02 20.25
N LEU A 386 22.59 -9.26 20.57
CA LEU A 386 22.94 -9.87 21.84
C LEU A 386 24.46 -9.99 22.03
N GLY A 387 25.18 -10.36 20.97
CA GLY A 387 26.64 -10.39 20.97
C GLY A 387 27.25 -9.02 21.20
N ILE A 388 26.75 -7.99 20.52
CA ILE A 388 27.17 -6.59 20.71
C ILE A 388 26.92 -6.14 22.15
N GLY A 389 25.74 -6.45 22.70
CA GLY A 389 25.38 -6.11 24.08
C GLY A 389 26.31 -6.74 25.11
N ALA A 390 26.68 -8.01 24.92
CA ALA A 390 27.62 -8.69 25.80
C ALA A 390 29.03 -8.08 25.79
N THR A 391 29.45 -7.54 24.64
CA THR A 391 30.76 -6.88 24.48
C THR A 391 30.78 -5.43 24.93
N SER A 392 29.61 -4.83 25.15
CA SER A 392 29.50 -3.43 25.54
C SER A 392 29.51 -3.29 27.06
N SER A 393 30.06 -2.19 27.56
CA SER A 393 30.11 -1.89 29.00
C SER A 393 29.15 -0.78 29.40
N SER A 394 28.70 0.02 28.43
CA SER A 394 27.75 1.11 28.61
C SER A 394 26.79 1.20 27.42
N LEU A 395 25.65 1.88 27.61
CA LEU A 395 24.67 2.07 26.54
C LEU A 395 25.22 2.93 25.37
N PRO A 396 25.97 4.03 25.62
CA PRO A 396 26.61 4.78 24.54
C PRO A 396 27.55 3.92 23.68
N ASP A 397 28.36 3.06 24.30
CA ASP A 397 29.27 2.17 23.57
C ASP A 397 28.50 1.15 22.71
N ALA A 398 27.42 0.61 23.26
CA ALA A 398 26.57 -0.35 22.56
C ALA A 398 25.90 0.28 21.33
N GLN A 399 25.51 1.55 21.42
CA GLN A 399 24.96 2.31 20.30
C GLN A 399 26.02 2.61 19.22
N ALA A 400 27.26 2.94 19.63
CA ALA A 400 28.35 3.13 18.69
C ALA A 400 28.71 1.84 17.92
N LEU A 401 28.69 0.69 18.62
CA LEU A 401 28.94 -0.62 18.02
C LEU A 401 27.77 -1.15 17.18
N SER A 402 26.53 -0.75 17.49
CA SER A 402 25.34 -1.18 16.75
C SER A 402 25.16 -0.47 15.41
N GLY A 403 25.80 0.69 15.20
CA GLY A 403 25.73 1.44 13.93
C GLY A 403 26.06 0.59 12.70
N PRO A 404 27.26 -0.02 12.61
CA PRO A 404 27.61 -0.90 11.48
C PRO A 404 26.68 -2.10 11.31
N ALA A 405 26.25 -2.72 12.42
CA ALA A 405 25.30 -3.84 12.38
C ALA A 405 23.93 -3.40 11.83
N THR A 406 23.49 -2.19 12.19
CA THR A 406 22.25 -1.59 11.70
C THR A 406 22.34 -1.28 10.21
N MET A 407 23.47 -0.78 9.71
CA MET A 407 23.67 -0.55 8.27
C MET A 407 23.54 -1.86 7.47
N VAL A 408 24.12 -2.95 8.00
CA VAL A 408 23.98 -4.29 7.40
C VAL A 408 22.51 -4.70 7.39
N ILE A 409 21.77 -4.51 8.47
CA ILE A 409 20.37 -4.94 8.62
C ILE A 409 19.38 -4.08 7.83
N ILE A 410 19.70 -2.81 7.56
CA ILE A 410 18.87 -1.91 6.73
C ILE A 410 19.01 -2.22 5.24
N LEU A 411 20.13 -2.79 4.78
CA LEU A 411 20.37 -3.04 3.35
C LEU A 411 19.20 -3.75 2.65
N PRO A 412 18.54 -4.78 3.22
CA PRO A 412 17.40 -5.42 2.57
C PRO A 412 16.20 -4.50 2.35
N MET A 413 15.98 -3.50 3.22
CA MET A 413 14.95 -2.48 3.02
C MET A 413 15.24 -1.61 1.80
N MET A 414 16.50 -1.25 1.57
CA MET A 414 16.89 -0.44 0.41
C MET A 414 16.67 -1.17 -0.92
N LEU A 415 16.73 -2.51 -0.90
CA LEU A 415 16.55 -3.36 -2.08
C LEU A 415 15.11 -3.88 -2.25
N LEU A 416 14.19 -3.53 -1.35
CA LEU A 416 12.82 -4.01 -1.37
C LEU A 416 12.08 -3.64 -2.67
N GLY A 417 12.18 -2.38 -3.09
CA GLY A 417 11.48 -1.88 -4.29
C GLY A 417 11.86 -2.64 -5.57
N PRO A 418 13.16 -2.69 -5.96
CA PRO A 418 13.60 -3.43 -7.14
C PRO A 418 13.24 -4.92 -7.11
N ILE A 419 13.31 -5.58 -5.94
CA ILE A 419 13.03 -7.02 -5.85
C ILE A 419 11.53 -7.31 -5.85
N VAL A 420 10.68 -6.42 -5.33
CA VAL A 420 9.23 -6.54 -5.48
C VAL A 420 8.82 -6.45 -6.95
N GLN A 421 9.52 -5.63 -7.75
CA GLN A 421 9.27 -5.49 -9.18
C GLN A 421 9.70 -6.73 -9.97
N ASP A 422 10.85 -7.33 -9.63
CA ASP A 422 11.34 -8.56 -10.25
C ASP A 422 11.85 -9.59 -9.18
N PRO A 423 10.93 -10.36 -8.56
CA PRO A 423 11.28 -11.29 -7.48
C PRO A 423 12.15 -12.46 -7.90
N ASN A 424 12.20 -12.78 -9.19
CA ASN A 424 13.01 -13.87 -9.74
C ASN A 424 14.23 -13.38 -10.53
N GLY A 425 14.47 -12.07 -10.56
CA GLY A 425 15.60 -11.46 -11.22
C GLY A 425 16.96 -11.83 -10.62
N VAL A 426 18.03 -11.53 -11.35
CA VAL A 426 19.42 -11.84 -10.95
C VAL A 426 19.77 -11.22 -9.60
N LEU A 427 19.37 -9.97 -9.36
CA LEU A 427 19.61 -9.29 -8.08
C LEU A 427 18.96 -10.06 -6.92
N ALA A 428 17.70 -10.47 -7.08
CA ALA A 428 16.93 -11.21 -6.09
C ALA A 428 17.56 -12.58 -5.79
N GLN A 429 18.04 -13.27 -6.82
CA GLN A 429 18.76 -14.54 -6.68
C GLN A 429 20.07 -14.35 -5.91
N VAL A 430 20.94 -13.44 -6.35
CA VAL A 430 22.27 -13.24 -5.74
C VAL A 430 22.16 -12.84 -4.27
N ILE A 431 21.29 -11.88 -3.95
CA ILE A 431 21.17 -11.38 -2.58
C ILE A 431 20.57 -12.42 -1.62
N SER A 432 19.71 -13.32 -2.12
CA SER A 432 19.16 -14.44 -1.35
C SER A 432 20.23 -15.45 -0.91
N TRP A 433 21.39 -15.49 -1.56
CA TRP A 433 22.51 -16.35 -1.14
C TRP A 433 23.39 -15.72 -0.07
N ILE A 434 23.20 -14.44 0.27
CA ILE A 434 23.92 -13.81 1.37
C ILE A 434 23.25 -14.22 2.70
N PRO A 435 23.93 -14.99 3.58
CA PRO A 435 23.23 -15.74 4.62
C PRO A 435 22.44 -14.92 5.65
N ILE A 436 22.90 -13.70 5.95
CA ILE A 436 22.21 -12.79 6.87
C ILE A 436 20.92 -12.25 6.25
N TYR A 437 20.86 -12.16 4.92
CA TYR A 437 19.73 -11.61 4.17
C TYR A 437 18.81 -12.65 3.56
N THR A 438 19.28 -13.90 3.43
CA THR A 438 18.49 -15.05 2.97
C THR A 438 17.09 -15.12 3.58
N PRO A 439 16.89 -15.08 4.92
CA PRO A 439 15.55 -15.18 5.49
C PRO A 439 14.61 -14.04 5.05
N PHE A 440 15.14 -12.83 4.90
CA PHE A 440 14.36 -11.68 4.46
C PHE A 440 13.93 -11.81 3.00
N PHE A 441 14.87 -12.08 2.09
CA PHE A 441 14.56 -12.13 0.66
C PHE A 441 13.82 -13.40 0.26
N MET A 442 14.07 -14.53 0.92
CA MET A 442 13.27 -15.74 0.67
C MET A 442 11.82 -15.57 1.12
N LEU A 443 11.53 -14.83 2.21
CA LEU A 443 10.14 -14.50 2.57
C LEU A 443 9.42 -13.71 1.46
N LEU A 444 10.12 -12.76 0.84
CA LEU A 444 9.59 -11.97 -0.26
C LEU A 444 9.37 -12.81 -1.52
N ARG A 445 10.29 -13.74 -1.81
CA ARG A 445 10.32 -14.51 -3.06
C ARG A 445 9.49 -15.79 -3.02
N LEU A 446 9.23 -16.36 -1.84
CA LEU A 446 8.58 -17.67 -1.69
C LEU A 446 7.25 -17.80 -2.47
N PRO A 447 6.37 -16.78 -2.48
CA PRO A 447 5.10 -16.85 -3.22
C PRO A 447 5.27 -16.75 -4.74
N PHE A 448 6.46 -16.38 -5.22
CA PHE A 448 6.81 -16.33 -6.64
C PHE A 448 7.54 -17.59 -7.12
N HIS A 449 7.47 -18.66 -6.33
CA HIS A 449 7.95 -20.00 -6.66
C HIS A 449 9.40 -20.03 -7.16
N PRO A 450 10.39 -19.70 -6.31
CA PRO A 450 11.80 -19.85 -6.65
C PRO A 450 12.11 -21.31 -7.00
N SER A 451 13.19 -21.54 -7.75
CA SER A 451 13.57 -22.89 -8.16
C SER A 451 13.71 -23.83 -6.96
N ALA A 452 13.32 -25.11 -7.11
CA ALA A 452 13.34 -26.06 -6.01
C ALA A 452 14.75 -26.22 -5.40
N PHE A 453 15.79 -26.19 -6.24
CA PHE A 453 17.18 -26.23 -5.77
C PHE A 453 17.50 -25.02 -4.88
N GLU A 454 17.18 -23.81 -5.36
CA GLU A 454 17.41 -22.58 -4.62
C GLU A 454 16.67 -22.62 -3.28
N LEU A 455 15.37 -22.96 -3.29
CA LEU A 455 14.55 -23.02 -2.08
C LEU A 455 15.16 -23.92 -0.99
N TRP A 456 15.53 -25.15 -1.34
CA TRP A 456 16.09 -26.09 -0.36
C TRP A 456 17.50 -25.70 0.07
N ALA A 457 18.33 -25.23 -0.86
CA ALA A 457 19.68 -24.79 -0.54
C ALA A 457 19.69 -23.55 0.36
N THR A 458 18.82 -22.55 0.11
CA THR A 458 18.68 -21.38 0.98
C THR A 458 18.05 -21.73 2.33
N THR A 459 17.18 -22.74 2.38
CA THR A 459 16.63 -23.25 3.65
C THR A 459 17.74 -23.84 4.51
N LEU A 460 18.56 -24.73 3.93
CA LEU A 460 19.71 -25.32 4.60
C LEU A 460 20.75 -24.26 4.99
N LEU A 461 21.03 -23.29 4.11
CA LEU A 461 21.91 -22.17 4.37
C LEU A 461 21.42 -21.35 5.58
N THR A 462 20.12 -21.07 5.65
CA THR A 462 19.52 -20.28 6.73
C THR A 462 19.60 -21.03 8.06
N LEU A 463 19.28 -22.33 8.08
CA LEU A 463 19.39 -23.17 9.28
C LEU A 463 20.84 -23.26 9.76
N PHE A 464 21.77 -23.52 8.84
CA PHE A 464 23.20 -23.56 9.13
C PHE A 464 23.69 -22.23 9.70
N THR A 465 23.31 -21.12 9.09
CA THR A 465 23.72 -19.77 9.50
C THR A 465 23.17 -19.41 10.86
N THR A 466 21.90 -19.73 11.12
CA THR A 466 21.25 -19.53 12.42
C THR A 466 21.98 -20.32 13.50
N PHE A 467 22.21 -21.62 13.28
CA PHE A 467 22.95 -22.47 14.21
C PHE A 467 24.37 -21.95 14.45
N PHE A 468 25.08 -21.59 13.37
CA PHE A 468 26.44 -21.08 13.44
C PHE A 468 26.51 -19.77 14.23
N LEU A 469 25.66 -18.79 13.92
CA LEU A 469 25.64 -17.49 14.60
C LEU A 469 25.26 -17.61 16.06
N ILE A 470 24.23 -18.38 16.41
CA ILE A 470 23.88 -18.63 17.82
C ILE A 470 25.08 -19.24 18.56
N ARG A 471 25.75 -20.23 17.95
CA ARG A 471 26.93 -20.87 18.56
C ARG A 471 28.09 -19.89 18.74
N GLN A 472 28.41 -19.05 17.74
CA GLN A 472 29.52 -18.09 17.85
C GLN A 472 29.19 -16.95 18.80
N MET A 473 28.00 -16.37 18.73
CA MET A 473 27.56 -15.33 19.64
C MET A 473 27.44 -15.85 21.07
N GLY A 474 27.11 -17.13 21.28
CA GLY A 474 27.16 -17.74 22.60
C GLY A 474 28.57 -17.84 23.19
N ARG A 475 29.59 -18.04 22.35
CA ARG A 475 30.99 -17.95 22.79
C ARG A 475 31.39 -16.52 23.13
N VAL A 476 30.97 -15.55 22.31
CA VAL A 476 31.22 -14.12 22.57
C VAL A 476 30.54 -13.69 23.87
N PHE A 477 29.29 -14.11 24.08
CA PHE A 477 28.51 -13.86 25.30
C PHE A 477 29.23 -14.44 26.52
N ALA A 478 29.55 -15.74 26.50
CA ALA A 478 30.22 -16.41 27.62
C ALA A 478 31.59 -15.79 27.99
N ARG A 479 32.31 -15.26 27.01
CA ARG A 479 33.63 -14.62 27.23
C ARG A 479 33.52 -13.22 27.82
N ASN A 480 32.59 -12.41 27.32
CA ASN A 480 32.56 -10.96 27.61
C ASN A 480 31.53 -10.57 28.69
N VAL A 481 30.66 -11.49 29.10
CA VAL A 481 29.58 -11.19 30.06
C VAL A 481 30.10 -10.78 31.45
N LEU A 482 31.28 -11.25 31.87
CA LEU A 482 31.91 -10.89 33.16
C LEU A 482 33.06 -9.88 33.02
N THR A 483 33.44 -9.50 31.80
CA THR A 483 34.60 -8.63 31.58
C THR A 483 34.14 -7.17 31.52
N SER A 484 34.65 -6.38 32.46
CA SER A 484 34.37 -4.93 32.58
C SER A 484 35.44 -4.05 31.90
N GLU A 485 36.37 -4.65 31.15
CA GLU A 485 37.43 -3.89 30.48
C GLU A 485 36.92 -3.16 29.23
N ARG A 486 37.70 -2.15 28.78
CA ARG A 486 37.38 -1.25 27.66
C ARG A 486 36.84 -2.01 26.44
N PRO A 487 35.86 -1.45 25.71
CA PRO A 487 35.26 -2.12 24.56
C PRO A 487 36.34 -2.52 23.53
N PRO A 488 36.34 -3.77 23.04
CA PRO A 488 37.33 -4.25 22.08
C PRO A 488 37.21 -3.48 20.75
N SER A 489 38.35 -3.18 20.11
CA SER A 489 38.35 -2.60 18.76
C SER A 489 37.70 -3.55 17.74
N LEU A 490 37.21 -3.02 16.61
CA LEU A 490 36.60 -3.81 15.51
C LEU A 490 37.47 -5.00 15.08
N SER A 491 38.80 -4.83 15.04
CA SER A 491 39.75 -5.90 14.74
C SER A 491 39.78 -7.00 15.81
N ALA A 492 39.60 -6.65 17.08
CA ALA A 492 39.54 -7.61 18.18
C ALA A 492 38.21 -8.39 18.18
N LEU A 493 37.09 -7.74 17.84
CA LEU A 493 35.79 -8.42 17.64
C LEU A 493 35.86 -9.50 16.55
N ILE A 494 36.44 -9.18 15.38
CA ILE A 494 36.62 -10.15 14.29
C ILE A 494 37.53 -11.31 14.71
N ARG A 495 38.60 -11.03 15.47
CA ARG A 495 39.51 -12.06 16.00
C ARG A 495 38.81 -12.99 17.01
N GLN A 496 37.92 -12.44 17.85
CA GLN A 496 37.13 -13.23 18.80
C GLN A 496 36.11 -14.15 18.10
N VAL A 497 35.43 -13.67 17.06
CA VAL A 497 34.49 -14.48 16.26
C VAL A 497 35.20 -15.63 15.54
N THR A 498 36.43 -15.41 15.07
CA THR A 498 37.26 -16.43 14.40
C THR A 498 38.00 -17.37 15.35
N GLY A 499 37.92 -17.13 16.66
CA GLY A 499 38.50 -18.02 17.68
C GLY A 499 40.02 -17.96 17.81
N ARG A 500 40.69 -16.97 17.21
CA ARG A 500 42.13 -16.73 17.43
C ARG A 500 42.30 -15.97 18.75
N LYS A 501 43.25 -16.41 19.59
CA LYS A 501 43.57 -15.77 20.87
C LYS A 501 44.19 -14.38 20.65
#